data_AF-A0A8R7P7M5-F1
#
_entry.id   AF-A0A8R7P7M5-F1
#
_cell.length_a   1.000
_cell.length_b   1.000
_cell.length_c   1.000
_cell.angle_alpha   90.00
_cell.angle_beta   90.00
_cell.angle_gamma   90.00
#
_symmetry.space_group_name_H-M   'P 1'
#
loop_
_entity.id
_entity.type
_entity.pdbx_description
1 polymer ?
#
loop_
_entity_poly.entity_id
_entity_poly.type
_entity_poly.pdbx_seq_one_letter_code
_entity_poly.pdbx_strand_id
1 'polypeptide(L)' 'MWLRWGRERYRAEDGSLRSLPSQPHSHLRSVDITGFYGEKDRLELVLHILRDSVALESMKVDPSPVVAA' A
#
# COMPACT_ATOMS: atom_id res chain seq x y z
N MET A 1 -12.88 20.63 -10.58
CA MET A 1 -12.78 19.89 -11.86
C MET A 1 -12.27 18.50 -11.54
N TRP A 2 -13.13 17.50 -11.69
CA TRP A 2 -12.83 16.10 -11.35
C TRP A 2 -11.94 15.53 -12.46
N LEU A 3 -10.63 15.60 -12.27
CA LEU A 3 -9.69 15.03 -13.21
C LEU A 3 -9.81 13.52 -13.13
N ARG A 4 -9.96 12.92 -14.31
CA ARG A 4 -9.94 11.47 -14.56
C ARG A 4 -8.63 10.92 -13.98
N TRP A 5 -8.70 10.48 -12.73
CA TRP A 5 -7.65 9.78 -12.01
C TRP A 5 -7.50 8.42 -12.68
N GLY A 6 -6.66 8.36 -13.71
CA GLY A 6 -6.15 7.10 -14.20
C GLY A 6 -5.49 6.42 -13.01
N ARG A 7 -6.04 5.27 -12.58
CA ARG A 7 -5.31 4.35 -11.70
C ARG A 7 -4.14 3.78 -12.50
N GLU A 8 -3.15 4.61 -12.75
CA GLU A 8 -1.95 4.18 -13.45
C GLU A 8 -1.08 3.43 -12.46
N ARG A 9 -0.62 2.26 -12.92
CA ARG A 9 0.38 1.49 -12.21
C ARG A 9 1.64 2.33 -12.15
N TYR A 10 2.23 2.38 -10.97
CA TYR A 10 3.53 3.00 -10.78
C TYR A 10 4.56 2.42 -11.76
N ARG A 11 5.29 3.30 -12.41
CA ARG A 11 6.44 3.01 -13.27
C ARG A 11 7.69 3.65 -12.67
N ALA A 12 8.86 3.15 -13.07
CA ALA A 12 10.14 3.74 -12.65
C ALA A 12 10.27 5.22 -13.06
N GLU A 13 9.53 5.64 -14.09
CA GLU A 13 9.44 6.99 -14.63
C GLU A 13 8.73 7.97 -13.68
N ASP A 14 7.86 7.47 -12.79
CA ASP A 14 7.06 8.29 -11.86
C ASP A 14 7.89 8.88 -10.70
N GLY A 15 9.21 8.66 -10.73
CA GLY A 15 10.16 9.08 -9.70
C GLY A 15 10.06 8.25 -8.43
N SER A 16 10.89 8.55 -7.43
CA SER A 16 10.96 7.75 -6.20
C SER A 16 9.65 7.75 -5.40
N LEU A 17 9.42 6.64 -4.69
CA LEU A 17 8.39 6.52 -3.67
C LEU A 17 8.75 7.38 -2.47
N ARG A 18 7.78 8.17 -1.99
CA ARG A 18 7.94 8.99 -0.79
C ARG A 18 8.08 8.09 0.44
N SER A 19 8.87 8.55 1.40
CA SER A 19 8.94 7.92 2.73
C SER A 19 7.95 8.63 3.65
N LEU A 20 7.00 7.87 4.18
CA LEU A 20 6.08 8.37 5.21
C LEU A 20 6.82 8.49 6.56
N PRO A 21 6.37 9.37 7.47
CA PRO A 21 6.96 9.51 8.79
C PRO A 21 6.95 8.16 9.53
N SER A 22 8.12 7.73 10.00
CA SER A 22 8.24 6.44 10.69
C SER A 22 7.56 6.51 12.05
N GLN A 23 6.58 5.64 12.26
CA GLN A 23 5.93 5.45 13.55
C GLN A 23 5.77 3.94 13.81
N PRO A 24 6.48 3.38 14.81
CA PRO A 24 6.49 1.93 15.00
C PRO A 24 5.10 1.40 15.36
N HIS A 25 4.63 0.42 14.58
CA HIS A 25 3.40 -0.32 14.84
C HIS A 25 3.72 -1.62 15.57
N SER A 26 3.89 -1.53 16.90
CA SER A 26 4.28 -2.65 17.78
C SER A 26 3.26 -3.78 17.90
N HIS A 27 2.03 -3.59 17.41
CA HIS A 27 0.93 -4.56 17.57
C HIS A 27 0.32 -5.00 16.24
N LEU A 28 0.76 -4.45 15.10
CA LEU A 28 0.22 -4.81 13.80
C LEU A 28 0.85 -6.13 13.34
N ARG A 29 0.12 -7.23 13.50
CA ARG A 29 0.59 -8.58 13.17
C ARG A 29 0.19 -9.06 11.78
N SER A 30 -0.96 -8.62 11.29
CA SER A 30 -1.55 -9.12 10.06
C SER A 30 -2.13 -7.99 9.25
N VAL A 31 -1.83 -7.96 7.96
CA VAL A 31 -2.34 -6.94 7.02
C VAL A 31 -2.87 -7.64 5.77
N ASP A 32 -4.12 -7.36 5.40
CA ASP A 32 -4.72 -7.83 4.14
C ASP A 32 -5.18 -6.62 3.33
N ILE A 33 -4.57 -6.44 2.15
CA ILE A 33 -4.85 -5.34 1.24
C ILE A 33 -5.45 -5.95 -0.02
N THR A 34 -6.69 -5.59 -0.32
CA THR A 34 -7.44 -6.10 -1.48
C THR A 34 -7.68 -4.98 -2.50
N GLY A 35 -7.95 -5.34 -3.75
CA GLY A 35 -8.11 -4.37 -4.83
C GLY A 35 -6.84 -3.58 -5.14
N PHE A 36 -5.66 -4.10 -4.80
CA PHE A 36 -4.38 -3.41 -4.97
C PHE A 36 -3.91 -3.44 -6.44
N TYR A 37 -3.90 -2.28 -7.09
CA TYR A 37 -3.49 -2.14 -8.48
C TYR A 37 -2.16 -1.41 -8.68
N GLY A 38 -1.34 -1.26 -7.64
CA GLY A 38 0.02 -0.73 -7.77
C GLY A 38 0.10 0.76 -8.09
N GLU A 39 -0.92 1.54 -7.75
CA GLU A 39 -0.82 3.01 -7.76
C GLU A 39 0.29 3.48 -6.82
N LYS A 40 0.97 4.57 -7.20
CA LYS A 40 2.13 5.10 -6.46
C LYS A 40 1.85 5.28 -4.96
N ASP A 41 0.77 5.97 -4.61
CA ASP A 41 0.42 6.26 -3.22
C ASP A 41 0.13 4.97 -2.42
N ARG A 42 -0.41 3.94 -3.07
CA ARG A 42 -0.68 2.65 -2.42
C ARG A 42 0.61 1.87 -2.18
N LEU A 43 1.58 1.94 -3.09
CA LEU A 43 2.91 1.36 -2.88
C LEU A 43 3.64 2.04 -1.72
N GLU A 44 3.54 3.38 -1.63
CA GLU A 44 4.11 4.14 -0.51
C GLU A 44 3.53 3.68 0.83
N LEU A 45 2.21 3.48 0.91
CA LEU A 45 1.54 2.94 2.10
C LEU A 45 2.00 1.51 2.44
N VAL A 46 2.03 0.61 1.45
CA VAL A 46 2.46 -0.78 1.64
C VAL A 46 3.88 -0.84 2.19
N LEU A 47 4.79 -0.04 1.63
CA LEU A 47 6.18 0.01 2.09
C LEU A 47 6.30 0.59 3.49
N HIS A 48 5.52 1.61 3.83
CA HIS A 48 5.51 2.18 5.18
C HIS A 48 5.05 1.15 6.21
N ILE A 49 3.94 0.45 5.95
CA ILE A 49 3.45 -0.63 6.81
C ILE A 49 4.53 -1.70 6.99
N LEU A 50 5.15 -2.15 5.89
CA LEU A 50 6.19 -3.18 5.93
C LEU A 50 7.42 -2.75 6.75
N ARG A 51 7.80 -1.47 6.67
CA ARG A 51 8.98 -0.93 7.37
C ARG A 51 8.73 -0.69 8.86
N ASP A 52 7.55 -0.17 9.21
CA ASP A 52 7.29 0.32 10.55
C ASP A 52 6.54 -0.69 11.44
N SER A 53 6.04 -1.79 10.87
CA SER A 53 5.33 -2.83 11.63
C SER A 53 6.30 -3.89 12.16
N VAL A 54 6.92 -3.58 13.30
CA VAL A 54 7.92 -4.46 13.96
C VAL A 54 7.35 -5.83 14.33
N ALA A 55 6.04 -5.91 14.61
CA ALA A 55 5.36 -7.15 14.98
C ALA A 55 4.66 -7.85 13.80
N LEU A 56 4.91 -7.45 12.56
CA LEU A 56 4.21 -7.98 11.40
C LEU A 56 4.62 -9.44 11.14
N GLU A 57 3.66 -10.34 11.29
CA GLU A 57 3.79 -11.77 11.04
C GLU A 57 3.35 -12.13 9.61
N SER A 58 2.35 -11.43 9.06
CA SER A 58 1.82 -11.70 7.73
C SER A 58 1.32 -10.43 7.01
N MET A 59 1.61 -10.34 5.71
CA MET A 59 1.07 -9.31 4.83
C MET A 59 0.64 -9.93 3.50
N LYS A 60 -0.65 -9.79 3.18
CA LYS A 60 -1.23 -10.20 1.91
C LYS A 60 -1.61 -8.97 1.09
N VAL A 61 -1.25 -8.99 -0.19
CA VAL A 61 -1.63 -7.95 -1.17
C VAL A 61 -2.29 -8.65 -2.35
N ASP A 62 -3.59 -8.44 -2.51
CA ASP A 62 -4.43 -9.05 -3.53
C ASP A 62 -4.95 -7.98 -4.50
N PRO A 63 -4.79 -8.17 -5.82
CA PRO A 63 -5.36 -7.26 -6.81
C PRO A 63 -6.89 -7.38 -6.90
N SER A 64 -7.46 -8.49 -6.44
CA SER A 64 -8.90 -8.72 -6.47
C SER A 64 -9.56 -7.93 -5.32
N PRO A 65 -10.60 -7.15 -5.58
CA PRO A 65 -11.37 -6.55 -4.51
C PRO A 65 -12.07 -7.65 -3.71
N VAL A 66 -12.15 -7.50 -2.39
CA VAL A 66 -13.07 -8.31 -1.59
C VAL A 66 -14.49 -7.99 -2.04
N VAL A 67 -15.20 -9.01 -2.51
CA VAL A 67 -16.64 -8.95 -2.71
C VAL A 67 -17.25 -9.27 -1.36
N ALA A 68 -17.77 -8.25 -0.67
CA ALA A 68 -18.59 -8.48 0.52
C ALA A 68 -19.85 -9.21 0.08
N ALA A 69 -20.11 -10.38 0.67
CA ALA A 69 -21.27 -11.22 0.40
C ALA A 69 -22.56 -10.64 1.00
#